data_AF-A0A438HLR6-F1
#
_entry.id   AF-A0A438HLR6-F1
#
_cell.length_a   1.000
_cell.length_b   1.000
_cell.length_c   1.000
_cell.angle_alpha   90.00
_cell.angle_beta   90.00
_cell.angle_gamma   90.00
#
_symmetry.space_group_name_H-M   'P 1'
#
loop_
_entity.id
_entity.type
_entity.pdbx_description
1 polymer ?
#
loop_
_entity_poly.entity_id
_entity_poly.type
_entity_poly.pdbx_seq_one_letter_code
_entity_poly.pdbx_strand_id
1 'polypeptide(L)'
;MGSLASALTALHMEFTDELTYMQGMAPRSANQAKFENGGMQVLSKEDIETLEHCRAMSKRGEGPPLIVAFDSFEGYTVEADGLIKDMTFIAEYTGDVDYIRNREHDDCDSMMTLLLATDPSKSLVICPDKRGNIARFINGINNHTLDGKKKQNLKCVRYSVNGECRVLLVATRDIAKGERLYYDYNGYEHEYPTHHFV
;
A
#
# COMPACT_ATOMS: atom_id res chain seq x y z
N MET A 1 16.62 -4.88 4.56
CA MET A 1 16.54 -4.46 3.14
C MET A 1 16.88 -5.56 2.13
N GLY A 2 17.83 -6.49 2.40
CA GLY A 2 18.21 -7.52 1.42
C GLY A 2 17.05 -8.43 0.94
N SER A 3 16.16 -8.83 1.84
CA SER A 3 14.97 -9.63 1.49
C SER A 3 14.03 -8.92 0.50
N LEU A 4 13.77 -7.63 0.72
CA LEU A 4 13.00 -6.80 -0.21
C LEU A 4 13.66 -6.71 -1.59
N ALA A 5 14.97 -6.46 -1.64
CA ALA A 5 15.71 -6.39 -2.90
C ALA A 5 15.62 -7.71 -3.67
N SER A 6 15.72 -8.86 -2.98
CA SER A 6 15.55 -10.18 -3.60
C SER A 6 14.14 -10.39 -4.17
N ALA A 7 13.10 -10.01 -3.43
CA ALA A 7 11.71 -10.14 -3.88
C ALA A 7 11.40 -9.24 -5.09
N LEU A 8 11.85 -7.97 -5.06
CA LEU A 8 11.72 -7.06 -6.20
C LEU A 8 12.47 -7.59 -7.43
N THR A 9 13.68 -8.13 -7.24
CA THR A 9 14.47 -8.74 -8.33
C THR A 9 13.74 -9.94 -8.95
N ALA A 10 13.14 -10.80 -8.12
CA ALA A 10 12.38 -11.96 -8.58
C ALA A 10 11.14 -11.58 -9.39
N LEU A 11 10.55 -10.41 -9.12
CA LEU A 11 9.42 -9.86 -9.86
C LEU A 11 9.83 -8.88 -10.98
N HIS A 12 11.13 -8.76 -11.29
CA HIS A 12 11.66 -7.82 -12.29
C HIS A 12 11.27 -6.35 -12.04
N MET A 13 11.26 -5.94 -10.78
CA MET A 13 10.86 -4.60 -10.36
C MET A 13 12.04 -3.73 -9.91
N GLU A 14 11.88 -2.43 -10.13
CA GLU A 14 12.70 -1.39 -9.54
C GLU A 14 12.12 -0.94 -8.19
N PHE A 15 12.99 -0.59 -7.24
CA PHE A 15 12.55 -0.01 -5.98
C PHE A 15 12.11 1.46 -6.17
N THR A 16 10.95 1.83 -5.64
CA THR A 16 10.56 3.24 -5.41
C THR A 16 9.83 3.37 -4.10
N ASP A 17 10.19 4.36 -3.28
CA ASP A 17 9.48 4.72 -2.05
C ASP A 17 8.62 5.99 -2.23
N GLU A 18 8.32 6.34 -3.48
CA GLU A 18 7.48 7.48 -3.85
C GLU A 18 6.50 7.07 -4.97
N LEU A 19 5.36 7.76 -5.06
CA LEU A 19 4.47 7.67 -6.22
C LEU A 19 5.17 8.23 -7.46
N THR A 20 5.15 7.47 -8.55
CA THR A 20 5.78 7.84 -9.83
C THR A 20 4.72 8.16 -10.89
N TYR A 21 5.04 9.11 -11.77
CA TYR A 21 4.12 9.61 -12.80
C TYR A 21 4.80 9.51 -14.17
N MET A 22 4.51 8.44 -14.89
CA MET A 22 5.21 8.09 -16.14
C MET A 22 4.53 8.70 -17.37
N GLN A 23 5.31 8.92 -18.42
CA GLN A 23 4.77 9.34 -19.71
C GLN A 23 3.81 8.27 -20.25
N GLY A 24 2.62 8.70 -20.69
CA GLY A 24 1.55 7.80 -21.16
C GLY A 24 0.60 7.31 -20.07
N MET A 25 0.93 7.56 -18.80
CA MET A 25 0.06 7.26 -17.65
C MET A 25 -0.56 8.56 -17.10
N ALA A 26 -1.09 8.52 -15.87
CA ALA A 26 -1.66 9.71 -15.24
C ALA A 26 -0.55 10.73 -14.88
N PRO A 27 -0.70 12.02 -15.22
CA PRO A 27 0.21 13.05 -14.77
C PRO A 27 -0.02 13.35 -13.28
N ARG A 28 1.01 13.87 -12.58
CA ARG A 28 0.90 14.29 -11.18
C ARG A 28 -0.25 15.28 -10.93
N SER A 29 -0.53 16.15 -11.90
CA SER A 29 -1.65 17.10 -11.81
C SER A 29 -3.03 16.45 -11.80
N ALA A 30 -3.17 15.17 -12.14
CA ALA A 30 -4.42 14.42 -11.98
C ALA A 30 -4.66 14.00 -10.52
N ASN A 31 -3.59 13.80 -9.73
CA ASN A 31 -3.69 13.42 -8.33
C ASN A 31 -4.02 14.64 -7.46
N GLN A 32 -5.31 14.99 -7.39
CA GLN A 32 -5.80 16.04 -6.50
C GLN A 32 -6.92 15.48 -5.63
N ALA A 33 -6.70 15.45 -4.31
CA ALA A 33 -7.62 14.83 -3.34
C ALA A 33 -9.00 15.47 -3.31
N LYS A 34 -9.13 16.73 -3.75
CA LYS A 34 -10.42 17.41 -3.90
C LYS A 34 -11.36 16.75 -4.93
N PHE A 35 -10.84 15.86 -5.78
CA PHE A 35 -11.63 15.12 -6.75
C PHE A 35 -12.24 13.84 -6.16
N GLU A 36 -11.85 13.42 -4.95
CA GLU A 36 -12.43 12.24 -4.30
C GLU A 36 -13.92 12.44 -4.08
N ASN A 37 -14.72 11.48 -4.53
CA ASN A 37 -16.15 11.49 -4.35
C ASN A 37 -16.49 11.34 -2.86
N GLY A 38 -17.26 12.28 -2.30
CA GLY A 38 -17.52 12.35 -0.86
C GLY A 38 -16.40 12.99 -0.03
N GLY A 39 -15.30 13.42 -0.66
CA GLY A 39 -14.16 14.06 -0.02
C GLY A 39 -13.18 13.08 0.61
N MET A 40 -11.95 13.56 0.85
CA MET A 40 -10.87 12.80 1.46
C MET A 40 -10.42 13.46 2.77
N GLN A 41 -10.24 12.67 3.81
CA GLN A 41 -9.68 13.14 5.09
C GLN A 41 -8.29 13.76 4.90
N VAL A 42 -8.04 14.88 5.57
CA VAL A 42 -6.78 15.62 5.48
C VAL A 42 -5.85 15.16 6.59
N LEU A 43 -4.61 14.82 6.23
CA LEU A 43 -3.61 14.42 7.22
C LEU A 43 -3.22 15.64 8.07
N SER A 44 -3.18 15.48 9.40
CA SER A 44 -2.87 16.60 10.29
C SER A 44 -1.43 17.07 10.08
N LYS A 45 -1.11 18.31 10.50
CA LYS A 45 0.27 18.83 10.37
C LYS A 45 1.28 17.96 11.14
N GLU A 46 0.90 17.52 12.35
CA GLU A 46 1.72 16.65 13.19
C GLU A 46 1.97 15.28 12.53
N ASP A 47 0.94 14.70 11.92
CA ASP A 47 1.07 13.42 11.21
C ASP A 47 1.87 13.57 9.91
N ILE A 48 1.80 14.73 9.24
CA ILE A 48 2.65 15.04 8.08
C ILE A 48 4.12 15.12 8.52
N GLU A 49 4.44 15.78 9.63
CA GLU A 49 5.80 15.83 10.18
C GLU A 49 6.32 14.43 10.52
N THR A 50 5.47 13.57 11.10
CA THR A 50 5.79 12.16 11.36
C THR A 50 6.06 11.40 10.06
N LEU A 51 5.22 11.55 9.05
CA LEU A 51 5.39 10.92 7.74
C LEU A 51 6.70 11.33 7.06
N GLU A 52 7.02 12.63 7.05
CA GLU A 52 8.29 13.13 6.50
C GLU A 52 9.50 12.64 7.31
N HIS A 53 9.37 12.53 8.62
CA HIS A 53 10.41 11.92 9.47
C HIS A 53 10.66 10.46 9.08
N CYS A 54 9.61 9.66 8.92
CA CYS A 54 9.70 8.27 8.48
C CYS A 54 10.32 8.15 7.08
N ARG A 55 9.96 9.02 6.12
CA ARG A 55 10.61 9.06 4.80
C ARG A 55 12.10 9.36 4.89
N ALA A 56 12.48 10.31 5.74
CA ALA A 56 13.88 10.67 5.97
C ALA A 56 14.66 9.52 6.64
N MET A 57 14.00 8.73 7.49
CA MET A 57 14.55 7.48 8.04
C MET A 57 14.78 6.45 6.92
N SER A 58 13.77 6.18 6.09
CA SER A 58 13.87 5.20 4.99
C SER A 58 15.02 5.54 4.04
N LYS A 59 15.18 6.83 3.69
CA LYS A 59 16.25 7.32 2.80
C LYS A 59 17.68 7.08 3.34
N ARG A 60 17.85 6.95 4.66
CA ARG A 60 19.13 6.62 5.30
C ARG A 60 19.24 5.15 5.75
N GLY A 61 18.30 4.30 5.33
CA GLY A 61 18.30 2.86 5.61
C GLY A 61 17.68 2.48 6.95
N GLU A 62 17.01 3.42 7.62
CA GLU A 62 16.25 3.18 8.86
C GLU A 62 14.77 3.02 8.49
N GLY A 63 14.23 1.81 8.57
CA GLY A 63 12.80 1.55 8.31
C GLY A 63 12.17 0.75 9.44
N PRO A 64 10.85 0.52 9.39
CA PRO A 64 10.23 -0.43 10.31
C PRO A 64 10.90 -1.80 10.18
N PRO A 65 10.98 -2.57 11.28
CA PRO A 65 11.70 -3.84 11.30
C PRO A 65 10.88 -4.87 10.53
N LEU A 66 11.05 -4.94 9.21
CA LEU A 66 10.27 -5.78 8.30
C LEU A 66 11.17 -6.71 7.50
N ILE A 67 10.69 -7.93 7.28
CA ILE A 67 11.31 -8.92 6.40
C ILE A 67 10.30 -9.42 5.38
N VAL A 68 10.71 -9.48 4.10
CA VAL A 68 9.96 -10.17 3.07
C VAL A 68 10.34 -11.66 3.11
N ALA A 69 9.35 -12.54 3.21
CA ALA A 69 9.52 -13.99 3.27
C ALA A 69 8.65 -14.68 2.23
N PHE A 70 9.12 -15.78 1.65
CA PHE A 70 8.33 -16.58 0.72
C PHE A 70 7.59 -17.70 1.47
N ASP A 71 6.30 -17.80 1.23
CA ASP A 71 5.38 -18.82 1.73
C ASP A 71 4.80 -19.60 0.55
N SER A 72 4.73 -20.93 0.66
CA SER A 72 4.27 -21.78 -0.45
C SER A 72 2.78 -21.62 -0.79
N PHE A 73 1.97 -21.11 0.13
CA PHE A 73 0.54 -20.91 -0.06
C PHE A 73 0.19 -19.47 -0.39
N GLU A 74 0.95 -18.53 0.17
CA GLU A 74 0.67 -17.09 0.09
C GLU A 74 1.63 -16.30 -0.80
N GLY A 75 2.68 -16.94 -1.33
CA GLY A 75 3.70 -16.27 -2.13
C GLY A 75 4.62 -15.41 -1.29
N TYR A 76 5.01 -14.23 -1.80
CA TYR A 76 5.78 -13.29 -0.99
C TYR A 76 4.87 -12.62 0.04
N THR A 77 5.31 -12.67 1.30
CA THR A 77 4.63 -12.11 2.47
C THR A 77 5.57 -11.17 3.22
N VAL A 78 5.02 -10.35 4.12
CA VAL A 78 5.82 -9.48 5.01
C VAL A 78 5.56 -9.84 6.47
N GLU A 79 6.64 -9.99 7.22
CA GLU A 79 6.63 -10.29 8.65
C GLU A 79 7.40 -9.23 9.43
N ALA A 80 7.01 -9.00 10.68
CA ALA A 80 7.75 -8.11 11.56
C ALA A 80 9.04 -8.78 12.06
N ASP A 81 10.21 -8.18 11.85
CA ASP A 81 11.50 -8.63 12.40
C ASP A 81 11.80 -8.01 13.79
N GLY A 82 10.84 -7.27 14.33
CA GLY A 82 10.89 -6.62 15.64
C GLY A 82 9.49 -6.26 16.14
N LEU A 83 9.41 -5.70 17.35
CA LEU A 83 8.15 -5.18 17.88
C LEU A 83 7.71 -3.96 17.07
N ILE A 84 6.46 -3.95 16.62
CA ILE A 84 5.82 -2.77 16.03
C ILE A 84 4.66 -2.38 16.93
N LYS A 85 4.60 -1.11 17.33
CA LYS A 85 3.56 -0.61 18.22
C LYS A 85 2.27 -0.30 17.47
N ASP A 86 1.16 -0.35 18.17
CA ASP A 86 -0.09 0.22 17.67
C ASP A 86 0.11 1.65 17.15
N MET A 87 -0.65 2.03 16.12
CA MET A 87 -0.58 3.32 15.43
C MET A 87 0.76 3.63 14.73
N THR A 88 1.67 2.66 14.61
CA THR A 88 2.94 2.85 13.89
C THR A 88 2.71 2.91 12.38
N PHE A 89 3.28 3.92 11.72
CA PHE A 89 3.37 3.99 10.26
C PHE A 89 4.27 2.86 9.73
N ILE A 90 3.74 2.07 8.80
CA ILE A 90 4.44 0.91 8.21
C ILE A 90 5.09 1.28 6.89
N ALA A 91 4.28 1.71 5.92
CA ALA A 91 4.76 2.07 4.59
C ALA A 91 3.70 2.92 3.89
N GLU A 92 4.16 3.69 2.91
CA GLU A 92 3.29 4.21 1.88
C GLU A 92 3.13 3.16 0.78
N TYR A 93 1.93 3.01 0.22
CA TYR A 93 1.75 2.17 -0.97
C TYR A 93 2.25 2.94 -2.20
N THR A 94 3.28 2.44 -2.86
CA THR A 94 3.96 3.16 -3.95
C THR A 94 3.97 2.38 -5.26
N GLY A 95 4.16 3.10 -6.36
CA GLY A 95 4.20 2.57 -7.71
C GLY A 95 3.83 3.63 -8.74
N ASP A 96 3.73 3.21 -10.00
CA ASP A 96 3.34 4.10 -11.08
C ASP A 96 1.84 4.44 -10.96
N VAL A 97 1.50 5.73 -11.00
CA VAL A 97 0.11 6.19 -10.93
C VAL A 97 -0.49 6.21 -12.32
N ASP A 98 -1.63 5.55 -12.49
CA ASP A 98 -2.39 5.51 -13.74
C ASP A 98 -3.87 5.82 -13.53
N TYR A 99 -4.59 5.98 -14.64
CA TYR A 99 -6.05 5.99 -14.62
C TYR A 99 -6.59 4.56 -14.54
N ILE A 100 -7.66 4.35 -13.76
CA ILE A 100 -8.33 3.04 -13.66
C ILE A 100 -8.74 2.52 -15.04
N ARG A 101 -9.29 3.37 -15.91
CA ARG A 101 -9.70 3.01 -17.28
C ARG A 101 -8.56 2.45 -18.15
N ASN A 102 -7.30 2.74 -17.82
CA ASN A 102 -6.14 2.24 -18.56
C ASN A 102 -5.75 0.81 -18.11
N ARG A 103 -6.34 0.32 -17.01
CA ARG A 103 -5.98 -0.90 -16.30
C ARG A 103 -7.14 -1.91 -16.19
N GLU A 104 -8.23 -1.71 -16.94
CA GLU A 104 -9.43 -2.58 -16.93
C GLU A 104 -9.14 -4.03 -17.37
N HIS A 105 -8.05 -4.25 -18.10
CA HIS A 105 -7.61 -5.55 -18.61
C HIS A 105 -6.22 -5.94 -18.11
N ASP A 106 -5.76 -5.28 -17.04
CA ASP A 106 -4.46 -5.54 -16.42
C ASP A 106 -4.55 -6.79 -15.53
N ASP A 107 -3.52 -7.63 -15.55
CA ASP A 107 -3.41 -8.85 -14.76
C ASP A 107 -2.61 -8.65 -13.45
N CYS A 108 -2.21 -7.41 -13.15
CA CYS A 108 -1.53 -7.07 -11.91
C CYS A 108 -2.42 -7.35 -10.68
N ASP A 109 -1.96 -8.27 -9.85
CA ASP A 109 -2.60 -8.68 -8.58
C ASP A 109 -2.41 -7.67 -7.43
N SER A 110 -1.71 -6.57 -7.66
CA SER A 110 -1.25 -5.66 -6.61
C SER A 110 -1.70 -4.21 -6.84
N MET A 111 -2.71 -4.00 -7.67
CA MET A 111 -3.27 -2.67 -7.91
C MET A 111 -3.94 -2.10 -6.65
N MET A 112 -3.75 -0.81 -6.40
CA MET A 112 -4.29 -0.13 -5.21
C MET A 112 -4.96 1.19 -5.59
N THR A 113 -6.26 1.32 -5.27
CA THR A 113 -7.02 2.55 -5.54
C THR A 113 -6.38 3.76 -4.87
N LEU A 114 -6.12 4.82 -5.65
CA LEU A 114 -5.57 6.08 -5.16
C LEU A 114 -6.66 7.14 -4.98
N LEU A 115 -7.49 7.31 -6.01
CA LEU A 115 -8.51 8.36 -6.12
C LEU A 115 -9.76 7.78 -6.80
N LEU A 116 -10.92 7.98 -6.20
CA LEU A 116 -12.21 7.64 -6.79
C LEU A 116 -12.98 8.92 -7.07
N ALA A 117 -12.93 9.35 -8.32
CA ALA A 117 -13.59 10.58 -8.74
C ALA A 117 -15.06 10.37 -9.09
N THR A 118 -15.86 11.44 -9.03
CA THR A 118 -17.25 11.40 -9.49
C THR A 118 -17.36 11.04 -10.97
N ASP A 119 -16.41 11.49 -11.79
CA ASP A 119 -16.21 11.01 -13.17
C ASP A 119 -15.24 9.83 -13.14
N PRO A 120 -15.68 8.58 -13.40
CA PRO A 120 -14.82 7.39 -13.33
C PRO A 120 -13.60 7.47 -14.25
N SER A 121 -13.66 8.25 -15.33
CA SER A 121 -12.52 8.42 -16.25
C SER A 121 -11.35 9.21 -15.64
N LYS A 122 -11.56 9.79 -14.45
CA LYS A 122 -10.57 10.54 -13.66
C LYS A 122 -10.06 9.78 -12.44
N SER A 123 -10.63 8.62 -12.13
CA SER A 123 -10.17 7.79 -11.01
C SER A 123 -8.78 7.24 -11.28
N LEU A 124 -7.98 7.15 -10.21
CA LEU A 124 -6.57 6.78 -10.28
C LEU A 124 -6.28 5.53 -9.46
N VAL A 125 -5.29 4.78 -9.91
CA VAL A 125 -4.80 3.55 -9.30
C VAL A 125 -3.27 3.57 -9.26
N ILE A 126 -2.69 3.01 -8.20
CA ILE A 126 -1.27 2.75 -8.07
C ILE A 126 -1.01 1.36 -8.65
N CYS A 127 -0.07 1.30 -9.59
CA CYS A 127 0.32 0.08 -10.29
C CYS A 127 1.77 -0.24 -9.91
N PRO A 128 2.00 -1.15 -8.96
CA PRO A 128 3.35 -1.49 -8.54
C PRO A 128 3.96 -2.60 -9.42
N ASP A 129 3.62 -2.68 -10.70
CA ASP A 129 4.02 -3.75 -11.63
C ASP A 129 5.50 -3.67 -12.04
N LYS A 130 6.02 -2.45 -12.25
CA LYS A 130 7.41 -2.18 -12.65
C LYS A 130 8.24 -1.56 -11.54
N ARG A 131 7.60 -0.77 -10.69
CA ARG A 131 8.21 0.04 -9.62
C ARG A 131 7.38 -0.07 -8.37
N GLY A 132 8.00 -0.33 -7.22
CA GLY A 132 7.28 -0.33 -5.93
C GLY A 132 8.19 -0.50 -4.73
N ASN A 133 7.60 -0.57 -3.54
CA ASN A 133 8.28 -0.84 -2.28
C ASN A 133 7.71 -2.10 -1.59
N ILE A 134 7.93 -2.22 -0.29
CA ILE A 134 7.49 -3.35 0.52
C ILE A 134 5.96 -3.48 0.62
N ALA A 135 5.21 -2.39 0.44
CA ALA A 135 3.76 -2.37 0.69
C ALA A 135 2.99 -3.34 -0.20
N ARG A 136 3.43 -3.57 -1.44
CA ARG A 136 2.79 -4.51 -2.38
C ARG A 136 2.89 -5.98 -1.97
N PHE A 137 3.78 -6.31 -1.04
CA PHE A 137 4.01 -7.69 -0.57
C PHE A 137 3.24 -7.99 0.72
N ILE A 138 2.48 -7.04 1.26
CA ILE A 138 1.71 -7.24 2.49
C ILE A 138 0.37 -7.87 2.12
N ASN A 139 0.04 -8.99 2.76
CA ASN A 139 -1.10 -9.82 2.40
C ASN A 139 -2.44 -9.24 2.83
N GLY A 140 -3.48 -9.71 2.14
CA GLY A 140 -4.87 -9.41 2.46
C GLY A 140 -5.49 -10.49 3.35
N ILE A 141 -6.51 -10.12 4.12
CA ILE A 141 -7.33 -11.09 4.85
C ILE A 141 -8.38 -11.75 3.95
N ASN A 142 -8.80 -12.97 4.32
CA ASN A 142 -10.02 -13.55 3.76
C ASN A 142 -11.26 -12.85 4.38
N ASN A 143 -12.01 -12.09 3.56
CA ASN A 143 -13.18 -11.34 4.05
C ASN A 143 -14.39 -12.23 4.37
N HIS A 144 -14.36 -13.51 3.97
CA HIS A 144 -15.48 -14.45 4.04
C HIS A 144 -15.43 -15.41 5.23
N THR A 145 -14.33 -15.43 5.99
CA THR A 145 -14.18 -16.28 7.18
C THR A 145 -13.96 -15.45 8.44
N LEU A 146 -14.46 -15.94 9.59
CA LEU A 146 -14.26 -15.27 10.87
C LEU A 146 -12.78 -15.25 11.28
N ASP A 147 -12.05 -16.33 10.99
CA ASP A 147 -10.63 -16.43 11.33
C ASP A 147 -9.75 -15.57 10.42
N GLY A 148 -10.13 -15.39 9.14
CA GLY A 148 -9.47 -14.44 8.25
C GLY A 148 -9.49 -13.02 8.80
N LYS A 149 -10.65 -12.55 9.27
CA LYS A 149 -10.79 -11.22 9.89
C LYS A 149 -9.93 -11.03 11.15
N LYS A 150 -9.69 -12.09 11.92
CA LYS A 150 -8.84 -12.03 13.13
C LYS A 150 -7.34 -11.85 12.80
N LYS A 151 -6.91 -12.16 11.58
CA LYS A 151 -5.51 -12.00 11.15
C LYS A 151 -5.13 -10.52 10.96
N GLN A 152 -6.10 -9.65 10.72
CA GLN A 152 -5.84 -8.24 10.45
C GLN A 152 -5.08 -7.58 11.60
N ASN A 153 -3.94 -6.99 11.27
CA ASN A 153 -3.13 -6.21 12.21
C ASN A 153 -2.70 -4.85 11.63
N LEU A 154 -2.94 -4.62 10.35
CA LEU A 154 -2.76 -3.34 9.68
C LEU A 154 -4.08 -2.79 9.12
N LYS A 155 -4.08 -1.49 8.84
CA LYS A 155 -5.12 -0.81 8.07
C LYS A 155 -4.49 0.02 6.94
N CYS A 156 -5.04 -0.15 5.75
CA CYS A 156 -4.78 0.73 4.61
C CYS A 156 -5.72 1.94 4.68
N VAL A 157 -5.17 3.15 4.61
CA VAL A 157 -5.91 4.41 4.71
C VAL A 157 -5.49 5.39 3.63
N ARG A 158 -6.47 6.11 3.08
CA ARG A 158 -6.25 7.18 2.10
C ARG A 158 -6.34 8.54 2.80
N TYR A 159 -5.35 9.39 2.58
CA TYR A 159 -5.28 10.74 3.13
C TYR A 159 -4.90 11.77 2.06
N SER A 160 -5.46 12.97 2.19
CA SER A 160 -5.01 14.16 1.49
C SER A 160 -3.78 14.72 2.22
N VAL A 161 -2.61 14.65 1.56
CA VAL A 161 -1.35 15.23 2.03
C VAL A 161 -0.96 16.34 1.08
N ASN A 162 -0.95 17.59 1.54
CA ASN A 162 -0.69 18.78 0.71
C ASN A 162 -1.59 18.86 -0.55
N GLY A 163 -2.81 18.32 -0.47
CA GLY A 163 -3.79 18.31 -1.57
C GLY A 163 -3.69 17.13 -2.55
N GLU A 164 -2.71 16.25 -2.38
CA GLU A 164 -2.55 15.02 -3.16
C GLU A 164 -3.07 13.80 -2.37
N CYS A 165 -3.65 12.82 -3.05
CA CYS A 165 -4.05 11.55 -2.44
C CYS A 165 -2.79 10.74 -2.13
N ARG A 166 -2.72 10.14 -0.94
CA ARG A 166 -1.68 9.20 -0.51
C ARG A 166 -2.33 7.99 0.17
N VAL A 167 -1.72 6.81 -0.03
CA VAL A 167 -2.18 5.55 0.56
C VAL A 167 -1.16 5.10 1.59
N LEU A 168 -1.57 4.97 2.86
CA LEU A 168 -0.68 4.66 3.97
C LEU A 168 -1.13 3.36 4.65
N LEU A 169 -0.17 2.57 5.12
CA LEU A 169 -0.41 1.39 5.95
C LEU A 169 0.02 1.70 7.39
N VAL A 170 -0.87 1.45 8.33
CA VAL A 170 -0.66 1.75 9.77
C VAL A 170 -1.03 0.52 10.60
N ALA A 171 -0.25 0.23 11.64
CA ALA A 171 -0.59 -0.79 12.62
C ALA A 171 -1.86 -0.44 13.39
N THR A 172 -2.69 -1.43 13.66
CA THR A 172 -3.98 -1.29 14.41
C THR A 172 -3.97 -1.95 15.78
N ARG A 173 -2.81 -2.51 16.15
CA ARG A 173 -2.47 -3.06 17.45
C ARG A 173 -0.95 -3.25 17.52
N ASP A 174 -0.45 -3.59 18.69
CA ASP A 174 0.92 -4.09 18.84
C ASP A 174 1.09 -5.40 18.03
N ILE A 175 2.23 -5.52 17.34
CA ILE A 175 2.60 -6.64 16.46
C ILE A 175 3.94 -7.19 16.94
N ALA A 176 3.98 -8.48 17.24
CA ALA A 176 5.17 -9.14 17.76
C ALA A 176 6.17 -9.47 16.64
N LYS A 177 7.44 -9.66 17.01
CA LYS A 177 8.44 -10.21 16.09
C LYS A 177 7.99 -11.60 15.60
N GLY A 178 8.13 -11.85 14.30
CA GLY A 178 7.73 -13.06 13.58
C GLY A 178 6.26 -13.07 13.16
N GLU A 179 5.49 -12.03 13.50
CA GLU A 179 4.09 -11.95 13.12
C GLU A 179 3.94 -11.43 11.68
N ARG A 180 3.15 -12.15 10.88
CA ARG A 180 2.83 -11.76 9.49
C ARG A 180 1.84 -10.61 9.45
N LEU A 181 2.06 -9.69 8.52
CA LEU A 181 1.25 -8.49 8.35
C LEU A 181 0.08 -8.74 7.39
N TYR A 182 -1.11 -8.33 7.82
CA TYR A 182 -2.34 -8.44 7.04
C TYR A 182 -3.18 -7.16 7.15
N TYR A 183 -3.72 -6.70 6.03
CA TYR A 183 -4.77 -5.68 5.98
C TYR A 183 -5.97 -6.14 5.16
N ASP A 184 -7.04 -5.35 5.19
CA ASP A 184 -8.21 -5.59 4.35
C ASP A 184 -8.03 -4.96 2.95
N TYR A 185 -7.86 -5.79 1.93
CA TYR A 185 -7.77 -5.33 0.53
C TYR A 185 -9.07 -4.66 0.06
N ASN A 186 -10.21 -5.04 0.65
CA ASN A 186 -11.53 -4.51 0.34
C ASN A 186 -12.02 -3.48 1.37
N GLY A 187 -11.09 -2.70 1.94
CA GLY A 187 -11.40 -1.72 3.00
C GLY A 187 -12.28 -0.54 2.57
N TYR A 188 -12.57 -0.40 1.26
CA TYR A 188 -13.49 0.61 0.72
C TYR A 188 -14.37 0.02 -0.40
N GLU A 189 -13.75 -0.40 -1.50
CA GLU A 189 -14.41 -1.14 -2.59
C GLU A 189 -14.31 -2.66 -2.34
N HIS A 190 -15.08 -3.47 -3.07
CA HIS A 190 -15.10 -4.93 -2.95
C HIS A 190 -14.64 -5.64 -4.24
N GLU A 191 -13.65 -5.05 -4.90
CA GLU A 191 -13.18 -5.51 -6.22
C GLU A 191 -12.14 -6.65 -6.15
N TYR A 192 -11.58 -6.92 -4.96
CA TYR A 192 -10.55 -7.94 -4.80
C TYR A 192 -11.13 -9.27 -4.31
N PRO A 193 -11.06 -10.37 -5.08
CA PRO A 193 -11.62 -11.65 -4.66
C PRO A 193 -10.75 -12.33 -3.58
N THR A 194 -11.21 -12.37 -2.34
CA THR A 194 -10.43 -12.93 -1.19
C THR A 194 -10.90 -14.30 -0.71
N HIS A 195 -11.85 -14.94 -1.39
CA HIS A 195 -12.39 -16.27 -0.99
C HIS A 195 -11.32 -17.36 -0.88
N HIS A 196 -10.29 -17.28 -1.72
CA HIS A 196 -9.21 -18.25 -1.80
C HIS A 196 -8.05 -17.95 -0.86
N PHE A 197 -8.08 -16.84 -0.13
CA PHE A 197 -7.04 -16.48 0.83
C PHE A 197 -7.06 -17.43 2.03
N VAL A 198 -5.86 -17.74 2.53
CA VAL A 198 -5.63 -18.65 3.66
C VAL A 198 -5.95 -17.98 4.98
#